data_AF-A0A1H7P7E3-F1
#
_entry.id   AF-A0A1H7P7E3-F1
#
_cell.length_a   1.000
_cell.length_b   1.000
_cell.length_c   1.000
_cell.angle_alpha   90.00
_cell.angle_beta   90.00
_cell.angle_gamma   90.00
#
_symmetry.space_group_name_H-M   'P 1'
#
loop_
_entity.id
_entity.type
_entity.pdbx_description
1 polymer ?
#
loop_
_entity_poly.entity_id
_entity_poly.type
_entity_poly.pdbx_seq_one_letter_code
_entity_poly.pdbx_strand_id
1 'polypeptide(L)'
;MEENKKGIVFIPDISGYSLFVKQTDNQAGAEIIAHLLDAVIQSNYLSFKISEIEGDAILFYRYGSTFPIKTILKQYEAMLNAFKTEVNRLAIHYPLVRKLSLKVVVHYGAIEAFSLKGFYKLYGNTVMEAHRLLKNNLGMDTYALITDTYLDNEKLSGNTDSYINDLGQNGKICELFNDIGKICYSFFPFASDSNYASADEFALAET
;
A
#
# COMPACT_ATOMS: atom_id res chain seq x y z
N MET A 1 23.34 12.92 21.75
CA MET A 1 22.71 13.52 20.55
C MET A 1 21.45 12.73 20.32
N GLU A 2 20.29 13.36 20.44
CA GLU A 2 19.01 12.73 20.13
C GLU A 2 18.99 12.53 18.61
N GLU A 3 19.19 11.28 18.16
CA GLU A 3 19.00 10.93 16.76
C GLU A 3 17.60 11.37 16.35
N ASN A 4 17.48 12.05 15.23
CA ASN A 4 16.22 12.53 14.70
C ASN A 4 15.32 11.31 14.41
N LYS A 5 14.48 10.93 15.37
CA LYS A 5 13.62 9.73 15.33
C LYS A 5 12.45 9.87 14.34
N LYS A 6 12.55 10.74 13.33
CA LYS A 6 11.52 10.87 12.31
C LYS A 6 11.79 9.92 11.15
N GLY A 7 10.73 9.45 10.53
CA GLY A 7 10.84 8.55 9.39
C GLY A 7 9.53 8.38 8.64
N ILE A 8 9.67 7.67 7.52
CA ILE A 8 8.57 7.28 6.64
C ILE A 8 8.01 5.95 7.15
N VAL A 9 6.69 5.86 7.24
CA VAL A 9 5.93 4.61 7.33
C VAL A 9 5.27 4.39 5.98
N PHE A 10 5.44 3.20 5.40
CA PHE A 10 4.94 2.83 4.08
C PHE A 10 4.28 1.45 4.21
N ILE A 11 2.97 1.34 3.97
CA ILE A 11 2.23 0.10 4.22
C ILE A 11 1.46 -0.31 2.97
N PRO A 12 2.02 -1.19 2.11
CA PRO A 12 1.23 -1.90 1.12
C PRO A 12 0.29 -2.89 1.82
N ASP A 13 -0.96 -2.93 1.35
CA ASP A 13 -2.06 -3.70 1.92
C ASP A 13 -2.90 -4.29 0.80
N ILE A 14 -3.22 -5.59 0.88
CA ILE A 14 -3.98 -6.28 -0.17
C ILE A 14 -5.47 -6.02 -0.01
N SER A 15 -6.03 -5.22 -0.92
CA SER A 15 -7.48 -5.03 -1.02
C SER A 15 -8.17 -6.33 -1.45
N GLY A 16 -9.33 -6.63 -0.85
CA GLY A 16 -10.10 -7.87 -1.12
C GLY A 16 -9.70 -9.09 -0.28
N TYR A 17 -8.65 -8.98 0.55
CA TYR A 17 -8.12 -10.08 1.35
C TYR A 17 -9.15 -10.79 2.24
N SER A 18 -9.92 -10.05 3.02
CA SER A 18 -10.90 -10.63 3.95
C SER A 18 -11.95 -11.52 3.26
N LEU A 19 -12.36 -11.16 2.04
CA LEU A 19 -13.29 -11.97 1.26
C LEU A 19 -12.58 -13.17 0.64
N PHE A 20 -11.36 -12.98 0.15
CA PHE A 20 -10.54 -14.05 -0.43
C PHE A 20 -10.27 -15.17 0.58
N VAL A 21 -9.88 -14.84 1.81
CA VAL A 21 -9.65 -15.82 2.89
C VAL A 21 -10.91 -16.61 3.22
N LYS A 22 -12.09 -15.98 3.19
CA LYS A 22 -13.36 -16.67 3.43
C LYS A 22 -13.78 -17.64 2.30
N GLN A 23 -13.26 -17.42 1.09
CA GLN A 23 -13.68 -18.14 -0.12
C GLN A 23 -12.64 -19.17 -0.60
N THR A 24 -11.46 -19.19 0.01
CA THR A 24 -10.34 -20.03 -0.40
C THR A 24 -10.01 -21.01 0.71
N ASP A 25 -9.55 -22.22 0.35
CA ASP A 25 -8.96 -23.14 1.32
C ASP A 25 -7.81 -22.45 2.09
N ASN A 26 -7.69 -22.74 3.39
CA ASN A 26 -6.73 -22.06 4.27
C ASN A 26 -5.28 -22.26 3.84
N GLN A 27 -4.92 -23.49 3.42
CA GLN A 27 -3.54 -23.78 3.04
C GLN A 27 -3.21 -23.08 1.72
N ALA A 28 -4.06 -23.27 0.70
CA ALA A 28 -3.88 -22.62 -0.59
C ALA A 28 -3.87 -21.09 -0.47
N GLY A 29 -4.79 -20.53 0.34
CA GLY A 29 -4.87 -19.10 0.60
C GLY A 29 -3.60 -18.55 1.25
N ALA A 30 -3.05 -19.24 2.24
CA ALA A 30 -1.80 -18.82 2.90
C ALA A 30 -0.61 -18.82 1.92
N GLU A 31 -0.47 -19.87 1.10
CA GLU A 31 0.59 -19.97 0.09
C GLU A 31 0.49 -18.87 -0.97
N ILE A 32 -0.73 -18.59 -1.45
CA ILE A 32 -1.01 -17.51 -2.41
C ILE A 32 -0.62 -16.15 -1.85
N ILE A 33 -1.05 -15.83 -0.63
CA ILE A 33 -0.76 -14.54 -0.01
C ILE A 33 0.74 -14.38 0.24
N ALA A 34 1.42 -15.45 0.66
CA ALA A 34 2.87 -15.44 0.82
C ALA A 34 3.59 -15.10 -0.50
N HIS A 35 3.19 -15.70 -1.63
CA HIS A 35 3.77 -15.37 -2.94
C HIS A 35 3.52 -13.91 -3.35
N LEU A 36 2.31 -13.41 -3.13
CA LEU A 36 1.96 -12.04 -3.46
C LEU A 36 2.76 -11.02 -2.62
N LEU A 37 2.89 -11.26 -1.32
CA LEU A 37 3.68 -10.41 -0.43
C LEU A 37 5.17 -10.48 -0.75
N ASP A 38 5.69 -11.66 -1.10
CA ASP A 38 7.08 -11.83 -1.51
C ASP A 38 7.39 -11.01 -2.78
N ALA A 39 6.51 -11.03 -3.78
CA ALA A 39 6.65 -10.19 -4.98
C ALA A 39 6.70 -8.68 -4.65
N VAL A 40 5.89 -8.23 -3.68
CA VAL A 40 5.92 -6.84 -3.19
C VAL A 40 7.24 -6.54 -2.48
N ILE A 41 7.73 -7.43 -1.62
CA ILE A 41 9.00 -7.28 -0.89
C ILE A 41 10.18 -7.19 -1.85
N GLN A 42 10.25 -8.08 -2.85
CA GLN A 42 11.33 -8.10 -3.84
C GLN A 42 11.37 -6.81 -4.68
N SER A 43 10.25 -6.10 -4.80
CA SER A 43 10.12 -4.85 -5.56
C SER A 43 10.47 -3.58 -4.77
N ASN A 44 10.90 -3.72 -3.51
CA ASN A 44 11.30 -2.62 -2.62
C ASN A 44 12.70 -2.06 -2.97
N TYR A 45 12.80 -1.26 -4.03
CA TYR A 45 14.06 -0.66 -4.47
C TYR A 45 14.51 0.53 -3.60
N LEU A 46 13.60 1.18 -2.85
CA LEU A 46 13.94 2.24 -1.90
C LEU A 46 14.56 1.71 -0.59
N SER A 47 14.74 0.39 -0.48
CA SER A 47 15.41 -0.25 0.66
C SER A 47 14.74 0.08 1.99
N PHE A 48 13.41 0.17 2.02
CA PHE A 48 12.69 0.25 3.27
C PHE A 48 12.92 -1.00 4.12
N LYS A 49 13.04 -0.84 5.44
CA LYS A 49 13.13 -1.97 6.37
C LYS A 49 11.75 -2.51 6.66
N ILE A 50 11.62 -3.82 6.78
CA ILE A 50 10.39 -4.47 7.25
C ILE A 50 10.40 -4.42 8.77
N SER A 51 9.35 -3.84 9.37
CA SER A 51 9.09 -4.00 10.81
C SER A 51 8.20 -5.20 11.08
N GLU A 52 7.18 -5.42 10.26
CA GLU A 52 6.13 -6.39 10.53
C GLU A 52 5.46 -6.83 9.23
N ILE A 53 4.92 -8.04 9.24
CA ILE A 53 4.01 -8.56 8.22
C ILE A 53 2.78 -9.07 8.98
N GLU A 54 1.61 -8.48 8.73
CA GLU A 54 0.35 -8.79 9.41
C GLU A 54 -0.70 -9.21 8.38
N GLY A 55 -0.95 -10.51 8.23
CA GLY A 55 -1.95 -11.01 7.29
C GLY A 55 -1.63 -10.60 5.84
N ASP A 56 -2.31 -9.57 5.37
CA ASP A 56 -2.25 -8.94 4.04
C ASP A 56 -1.39 -7.67 3.93
N ALA A 57 -0.84 -7.17 5.04
CA ALA A 57 -0.09 -5.92 5.05
C ALA A 57 1.39 -6.13 5.38
N ILE A 58 2.26 -5.31 4.78
CA ILE A 58 3.68 -5.22 5.13
C ILE A 58 3.94 -3.84 5.71
N LEU A 59 4.44 -3.75 6.94
CA LEU A 59 4.86 -2.48 7.50
C LEU A 59 6.33 -2.22 7.14
N PHE A 60 6.52 -1.36 6.14
CA PHE A 60 7.83 -0.81 5.79
C PHE A 60 8.10 0.49 6.54
N TYR A 61 9.37 0.72 6.88
CA TYR A 61 9.82 1.99 7.45
C TYR A 61 11.23 2.40 7.03
N ARG A 62 11.51 3.69 7.14
CA ARG A 62 12.86 4.25 6.98
C ARG A 62 13.01 5.52 7.80
N TYR A 63 14.05 5.58 8.63
CA TYR A 63 14.44 6.80 9.35
C TYR A 63 15.04 7.83 8.38
N GLY A 64 14.91 9.11 8.73
CA GLY A 64 15.45 10.23 7.97
C GLY A 64 14.38 11.01 7.21
N SER A 65 14.83 11.79 6.22
CA SER A 65 13.96 12.68 5.45
C SER A 65 13.02 11.94 4.51
N THR A 66 11.94 12.61 4.12
CA THR A 66 11.03 12.18 3.06
C THR A 66 11.76 12.06 1.71
N PHE A 67 11.18 11.27 0.81
CA PHE A 67 11.51 11.29 -0.61
C PHE A 67 10.53 12.19 -1.37
N PRO A 68 10.90 12.68 -2.58
CA PRO A 68 9.95 13.31 -3.47
C PRO A 68 8.72 12.43 -3.70
N ILE A 69 7.53 13.03 -3.80
CA ILE A 69 6.27 12.28 -3.93
C ILE A 69 6.32 11.31 -5.12
N LYS A 70 6.86 11.77 -6.26
CA LYS A 70 7.05 10.93 -7.44
C LYS A 70 7.88 9.67 -7.17
N THR A 71 8.90 9.76 -6.32
CA THR A 71 9.75 8.61 -5.96
C THR A 71 8.96 7.59 -5.14
N ILE A 72 8.10 8.05 -4.22
CA ILE A 72 7.17 7.18 -3.47
C ILE A 72 6.15 6.52 -4.39
N LEU A 73 5.54 7.30 -5.28
CA LEU A 73 4.53 6.79 -6.21
C LEU A 73 5.11 5.76 -7.17
N LYS A 74 6.34 5.97 -7.67
CA LYS A 74 7.06 4.97 -8.47
C LYS A 74 7.42 3.70 -7.68
N GLN A 75 7.70 3.82 -6.39
CA GLN A 75 7.98 2.65 -5.55
C GLN A 75 6.71 1.80 -5.40
N TYR A 76 5.59 2.46 -5.16
CA TYR A 76 4.31 1.78 -5.14
C TYR A 76 3.94 1.19 -6.50
N GLU A 77 4.16 1.93 -7.60
CA GLU A 77 3.92 1.45 -8.97
C GLU A 77 4.70 0.17 -9.28
N ALA A 78 5.99 0.12 -8.91
CA ALA A 78 6.82 -1.07 -9.08
C ALA A 78 6.27 -2.27 -8.30
N MET A 79 5.89 -2.06 -7.03
CA MET A 79 5.26 -3.10 -6.20
C MET A 79 3.91 -3.57 -6.76
N LEU A 80 3.07 -2.64 -7.22
CA LEU A 80 1.78 -2.92 -7.82
C LEU A 80 1.93 -3.74 -9.10
N ASN A 81 2.90 -3.41 -9.95
CA ASN A 81 3.16 -4.16 -11.19
C ASN A 81 3.62 -5.59 -10.89
N ALA A 82 4.56 -5.77 -9.96
CA ALA A 82 5.00 -7.10 -9.54
C ALA A 82 3.86 -7.91 -8.93
N PHE A 83 3.03 -7.29 -8.09
CA PHE A 83 1.83 -7.88 -7.54
C PHE A 83 0.86 -8.33 -8.64
N LYS A 84 0.55 -7.48 -9.62
CA LYS A 84 -0.32 -7.81 -10.77
C LYS A 84 0.24 -8.96 -11.61
N THR A 85 1.55 -8.98 -11.86
CA THR A 85 2.22 -10.10 -12.55
C THR A 85 2.02 -11.41 -11.81
N GLU A 86 2.19 -11.40 -10.49
CA GLU A 86 2.04 -12.60 -9.66
C GLU A 86 0.57 -13.04 -9.54
N VAL A 87 -0.37 -12.10 -9.43
CA VAL A 87 -1.82 -12.35 -9.53
C VAL A 87 -2.14 -13.07 -10.84
N ASN A 88 -1.65 -12.58 -11.97
CA ASN A 88 -1.92 -13.19 -13.28
C ASN A 88 -1.35 -14.60 -13.40
N ARG A 89 -0.15 -14.83 -12.84
CA ARG A 89 0.49 -16.16 -12.81
C ARG A 89 -0.32 -17.15 -11.96
N LEU A 90 -0.73 -16.75 -10.76
CA LEU A 90 -1.48 -17.60 -9.83
C LEU A 90 -2.92 -17.84 -10.31
N ALA A 91 -3.51 -16.87 -10.99
CA ALA A 91 -4.89 -16.93 -11.49
C ALA A 91 -5.13 -18.03 -12.55
N ILE A 92 -4.06 -18.59 -13.14
CA ILE A 92 -4.14 -19.78 -14.00
C ILE A 92 -4.75 -20.97 -13.22
N HIS A 93 -4.38 -21.11 -11.95
CA HIS A 93 -4.84 -22.20 -11.09
C HIS A 93 -5.86 -21.74 -10.04
N TYR A 94 -5.82 -20.47 -9.65
CA TYR A 94 -6.66 -19.90 -8.59
C TYR A 94 -7.37 -18.63 -9.06
N PRO A 95 -8.46 -18.74 -9.84
CA PRO A 95 -9.11 -17.58 -10.47
C PRO A 95 -9.58 -16.49 -9.48
N LEU A 96 -9.89 -16.87 -8.23
CA LEU A 96 -10.31 -15.93 -7.18
C LEU A 96 -9.24 -14.88 -6.85
N VAL A 97 -7.96 -15.17 -7.09
CA VAL A 97 -6.84 -14.22 -6.88
C VAL A 97 -7.00 -12.94 -7.72
N ARG A 98 -7.70 -12.99 -8.87
CA ARG A 98 -7.97 -11.79 -9.69
C ARG A 98 -8.81 -10.72 -8.97
N LYS A 99 -9.48 -11.08 -7.87
CA LYS A 99 -10.25 -10.13 -7.06
C LYS A 99 -9.37 -9.35 -6.06
N LEU A 100 -8.10 -9.72 -5.95
CA LEU A 100 -7.16 -9.03 -5.09
C LEU A 100 -6.51 -7.88 -5.85
N SER A 101 -6.30 -6.77 -5.16
CA SER A 101 -5.46 -5.67 -5.64
C SER A 101 -4.57 -5.18 -4.51
N LEU A 102 -3.73 -4.20 -4.80
CA LEU A 102 -2.83 -3.61 -3.81
C LEU A 102 -3.20 -2.14 -3.64
N LYS A 103 -3.15 -1.65 -2.42
CA LYS A 103 -3.13 -0.21 -2.09
C LYS A 103 -1.94 0.07 -1.19
N VAL A 104 -1.61 1.34 -0.99
CA VAL A 104 -0.57 1.75 -0.03
C VAL A 104 -0.99 2.94 0.81
N VAL A 105 -0.62 2.94 2.09
CA VAL A 105 -0.65 4.11 2.97
C VAL A 105 0.76 4.60 3.23
N VAL A 106 0.99 5.90 3.06
CA VAL A 106 2.28 6.55 3.29
C VAL A 106 2.12 7.70 4.27
N HIS A 107 2.91 7.63 5.34
CA HIS A 107 2.87 8.58 6.43
C HIS A 107 4.28 8.97 6.89
N TYR A 108 4.39 10.10 7.59
CA TYR A 108 5.66 10.63 8.07
C TYR A 108 5.48 11.26 9.44
N GLY A 109 6.41 10.96 10.34
CA GLY A 109 6.40 11.50 11.69
C GLY A 109 7.44 10.84 12.58
N ALA A 110 7.28 10.99 13.90
CA ALA A 110 8.18 10.37 14.86
C ALA A 110 7.88 8.87 14.98
N ILE A 111 8.92 8.07 14.83
CA ILE A 111 8.87 6.61 14.91
C ILE A 111 9.86 6.20 15.99
N GLU A 112 9.38 5.50 17.00
CA GLU A 112 10.25 4.82 17.95
C GLU A 112 10.29 3.33 17.62
N ALA A 113 11.31 2.65 18.11
CA ALA A 113 11.36 1.22 18.05
C ALA A 113 11.80 0.67 19.39
N PHE A 114 11.25 -0.49 19.73
CA PHE A 114 11.68 -1.26 20.87
C PHE A 114 12.06 -2.68 20.43
N SER A 115 12.95 -3.30 21.19
CA SER A 115 13.28 -4.70 21.01
C SER A 115 12.89 -5.49 22.26
N LEU A 116 12.27 -6.64 22.07
CA LEU A 116 11.88 -7.54 23.14
C LEU A 116 12.18 -8.98 22.72
N LYS A 117 13.11 -9.65 23.41
CA LYS A 117 13.45 -11.06 23.15
C LYS A 117 13.71 -11.40 21.67
N GLY A 118 14.37 -10.49 20.94
CA GLY A 118 14.69 -10.65 19.52
C GLY A 118 13.63 -10.14 18.54
N PHE A 119 12.43 -9.77 19.02
CA PHE A 119 11.45 -9.05 18.21
C PHE A 119 11.78 -7.57 18.19
N TYR A 120 11.85 -6.98 17.00
CA TYR A 120 11.99 -5.55 16.80
C TYR A 120 10.66 -4.99 16.29
N LYS A 121 10.07 -4.04 17.00
CA LYS A 121 8.76 -3.48 16.64
C LYS A 121 8.78 -1.97 16.70
N LEU A 122 8.16 -1.33 15.72
CA LEU A 122 7.93 0.10 15.75
C LEU A 122 6.80 0.46 16.71
N TYR A 123 6.90 1.64 17.31
CA TYR A 123 5.94 2.18 18.25
C TYR A 123 5.81 3.68 18.09
N GLY A 124 4.63 4.20 18.40
CA GLY A 124 4.32 5.62 18.40
C GLY A 124 3.13 5.99 17.53
N ASN A 125 2.71 7.25 17.65
CA ASN A 125 1.50 7.74 17.00
C ASN A 125 1.54 7.55 15.48
N THR A 126 2.66 7.85 14.82
CA THR A 126 2.80 7.71 13.37
C THR A 126 2.52 6.28 12.88
N VAL A 127 2.96 5.26 13.62
CA VAL A 127 2.68 3.86 13.27
C VAL A 127 1.19 3.56 13.40
N MET A 128 0.61 3.96 14.52
CA MET A 128 -0.78 3.70 14.86
C MET A 128 -1.75 4.46 13.91
N GLU A 129 -1.45 5.71 13.57
CA GLU A 129 -2.17 6.53 12.60
C GLU A 129 -2.15 5.87 11.21
N ALA A 130 -0.99 5.39 10.75
CA ALA A 130 -0.85 4.70 9.47
C ALA A 130 -1.71 3.42 9.42
N HIS A 131 -1.72 2.60 10.49
CA HIS A 131 -2.59 1.44 10.58
C HIS A 131 -4.07 1.82 10.58
N ARG A 132 -4.46 2.91 11.25
CA ARG A 132 -5.86 3.34 11.25
C ARG A 132 -6.31 3.71 9.84
N LEU A 133 -5.45 4.40 9.10
CA LEU A 133 -5.72 4.79 7.72
C LEU A 133 -5.93 3.59 6.80
N LEU A 134 -5.43 2.38 7.09
CA LEU A 134 -5.72 1.18 6.28
C LEU A 134 -7.21 0.83 6.25
N LYS A 135 -7.95 1.14 7.33
CA LYS A 135 -9.38 0.86 7.49
C LYS A 135 -10.30 1.89 6.80
N ASN A 136 -9.77 2.68 5.88
CA ASN A 136 -10.56 3.63 5.10
C ASN A 136 -11.42 2.94 4.03
N ASN A 137 -12.40 3.66 3.50
CA ASN A 137 -13.15 3.27 2.31
C ASN A 137 -13.24 4.43 1.33
N LEU A 138 -12.39 4.41 0.30
CA LEU A 138 -12.37 5.40 -0.78
C LEU A 138 -13.18 4.98 -2.02
N GLY A 139 -13.93 3.87 -1.95
CA GLY A 139 -14.67 3.34 -3.10
C GLY A 139 -13.79 2.80 -4.23
N MET A 140 -12.53 2.52 -3.93
CA MET A 140 -11.52 2.06 -4.86
C MET A 140 -10.53 1.15 -4.13
N ASP A 141 -9.96 0.20 -4.86
CA ASP A 141 -9.12 -0.86 -4.26
C ASP A 141 -7.64 -0.75 -4.64
N THR A 142 -7.29 0.15 -5.56
CA THR A 142 -5.91 0.37 -6.04
C THR A 142 -5.53 1.85 -6.00
N TYR A 143 -4.76 2.25 -4.99
CA TYR A 143 -4.35 3.65 -4.79
C TYR A 143 -3.16 3.79 -3.86
N ALA A 144 -2.52 4.96 -3.92
CA ALA A 144 -1.63 5.43 -2.87
C ALA A 144 -2.31 6.54 -2.06
N LEU A 145 -2.39 6.36 -0.74
CA LEU A 145 -2.84 7.38 0.21
C LEU A 145 -1.61 8.01 0.87
N ILE A 146 -1.46 9.32 0.74
CA ILE A 146 -0.32 10.06 1.29
C ILE A 146 -0.84 11.16 2.22
N THR A 147 -0.44 11.08 3.49
CA THR A 147 -0.83 12.06 4.51
C THR A 147 -0.22 13.44 4.28
N ASP A 148 -0.91 14.47 4.75
CA ASP A 148 -0.41 15.85 4.70
C ASP A 148 0.91 16.01 5.46
N THR A 149 1.12 15.28 6.56
CA THR A 149 2.40 15.33 7.28
C THR A 149 3.56 14.88 6.39
N TYR A 150 3.34 13.91 5.51
CA TYR A 150 4.33 13.53 4.49
C TYR A 150 4.49 14.65 3.45
N LEU A 151 3.38 15.11 2.86
CA LEU A 151 3.39 16.11 1.78
C LEU A 151 4.02 17.44 2.23
N ASP A 152 3.74 17.92 3.43
CA ASP A 152 4.25 19.20 3.93
C ASP A 152 5.75 19.12 4.28
N ASN A 153 6.24 17.93 4.67
CA ASN A 153 7.68 17.72 4.87
C ASN A 153 8.41 17.48 3.54
N GLU A 154 7.72 17.03 2.50
CA GLU A 154 8.26 16.93 1.14
C GLU A 154 8.33 18.28 0.42
N LYS A 155 7.32 19.15 0.55
CA LYS A 155 7.29 20.48 -0.09
C LYS A 155 8.48 21.37 0.26
N LEU A 156 9.15 21.10 1.39
CA LEU A 156 10.42 21.73 1.75
C LEU A 156 11.58 21.39 0.78
N SER A 157 11.38 20.45 -0.16
CA SER A 157 12.40 19.96 -1.12
C SER A 157 12.15 20.30 -2.59
N GLY A 158 11.04 20.95 -2.94
CA GLY A 158 10.86 21.67 -4.22
C GLY A 158 10.42 20.86 -5.45
N ASN A 159 9.49 21.48 -6.20
CA ASN A 159 8.93 21.20 -7.53
C ASN A 159 7.70 20.27 -7.67
N THR A 160 6.64 20.83 -8.25
CA THR A 160 5.41 20.14 -8.67
C THR A 160 5.63 19.46 -10.03
N ASP A 161 5.45 18.13 -10.08
CA ASP A 161 5.81 17.27 -11.21
C ASP A 161 4.58 16.94 -12.08
N SER A 162 4.73 16.96 -13.42
CA SER A 162 3.65 16.61 -14.36
C SER A 162 3.09 15.20 -14.16
N TYR A 163 3.93 14.27 -13.69
CA TYR A 163 3.52 12.88 -13.38
C TYR A 163 2.39 12.81 -12.34
N ILE A 164 2.38 13.73 -11.37
CA ILE A 164 1.36 13.78 -10.32
C ILE A 164 0.01 14.23 -10.91
N ASN A 165 0.04 15.13 -11.89
CA ASN A 165 -1.16 15.57 -12.57
C ASN A 165 -1.76 14.43 -13.41
N ASP A 166 -0.92 13.65 -14.09
CA ASP A 166 -1.35 12.53 -14.93
C ASP A 166 -2.01 11.39 -14.11
N LEU A 167 -1.54 11.14 -12.90
CA LEU A 167 -2.15 10.16 -11.98
C LEU A 167 -3.51 10.60 -11.42
N GLY A 168 -3.88 11.88 -11.53
CA GLY A 168 -5.13 12.41 -11.02
C GLY A 168 -5.20 12.41 -9.49
N GLN A 169 -4.49 13.34 -8.84
CA GLN A 169 -4.66 13.56 -7.40
C GLN A 169 -6.10 13.97 -7.08
N ASN A 170 -6.79 13.17 -6.27
CA ASN A 170 -8.08 13.58 -5.72
C ASN A 170 -7.87 14.43 -4.46
N GLY A 171 -8.75 15.42 -4.29
CA GLY A 171 -8.62 16.48 -3.29
C GLY A 171 -8.37 15.99 -1.86
N LYS A 172 -7.81 16.89 -1.04
CA LYS A 172 -7.51 16.65 0.38
C LYS A 172 -8.75 16.23 1.16
N ILE A 173 -8.72 15.03 1.74
CA ILE A 173 -9.70 14.53 2.70
C ILE A 173 -9.13 14.74 4.11
N CYS A 174 -9.98 15.11 5.05
CA CYS A 174 -9.62 15.14 6.46
C CYS A 174 -10.66 14.37 7.27
N GLU A 175 -10.21 13.33 7.97
CA GLU A 175 -11.05 12.52 8.84
C GLU A 175 -10.73 12.83 10.31
N LEU A 176 -11.77 12.85 11.15
CA LEU A 176 -11.63 12.97 12.59
C LEU A 176 -11.81 11.58 13.21
N PHE A 177 -10.78 11.12 13.90
CA PHE A 177 -10.79 9.87 14.61
C PHE A 177 -10.81 10.14 16.12
N ASN A 178 -11.65 9.40 16.86
CA ASN A 178 -11.90 9.65 18.28
C ASN A 178 -10.66 9.49 19.16
N ASP A 179 -9.75 8.61 18.78
CA ASP A 179 -8.60 8.15 19.54
C ASP A 179 -7.27 8.80 19.11
N ILE A 180 -7.23 9.38 17.91
CA ILE A 180 -5.97 9.83 17.26
C ILE A 180 -6.06 11.26 16.73
N GLY A 181 -7.26 11.86 16.73
CA GLY A 181 -7.49 13.22 16.28
C GLY A 181 -7.70 13.33 14.77
N LYS A 182 -7.46 14.53 14.24
CA LYS A 182 -7.71 14.85 12.83
C LYS A 182 -6.52 14.48 11.97
N ILE A 183 -6.73 13.65 10.96
CA ILE A 183 -5.71 13.32 9.96
C ILE A 183 -6.21 13.78 8.60
N CYS A 184 -5.34 14.48 7.86
CA CYS A 184 -5.60 14.87 6.49
C CYS A 184 -4.66 14.13 5.54
N TYR A 185 -5.18 13.76 4.37
CA TYR A 185 -4.44 13.06 3.34
C TYR A 185 -4.98 13.35 1.94
N SER A 186 -4.15 13.08 0.95
CA SER A 186 -4.54 12.98 -0.46
C SER A 186 -4.43 11.53 -0.92
N PHE A 187 -5.12 11.18 -1.99
CA PHE A 187 -4.98 9.87 -2.61
C PHE A 187 -4.77 9.97 -4.12
N PHE A 188 -3.99 9.04 -4.64
CA PHE A 188 -3.57 8.94 -6.02
C PHE A 188 -4.09 7.61 -6.57
N PRO A 189 -5.09 7.63 -7.45
CA PRO A 189 -5.60 6.43 -8.09
C PRO A 189 -4.56 5.86 -9.03
N PHE A 190 -4.40 4.55 -8.95
CA PHE A 190 -3.69 3.78 -9.97
C PHE A 190 -4.77 2.96 -10.66
N ALA A 191 -4.94 3.16 -11.97
CA ALA A 191 -5.98 2.45 -12.71
C ALA A 191 -5.91 0.95 -12.37
N SER A 192 -7.00 0.42 -11.79
CA SER A 192 -7.21 -1.01 -11.81
C SER A 192 -7.39 -1.36 -13.28
N ASP A 193 -6.65 -2.34 -13.78
CA ASP A 193 -6.85 -2.86 -15.13
C ASP A 193 -8.18 -3.64 -15.15
N SER A 194 -9.30 -2.96 -14.94
CA SER A 194 -10.66 -3.50 -15.07
C SER A 194 -11.16 -3.43 -16.51
N ASN A 195 -10.26 -3.32 -17.49
CA ASN A 195 -10.59 -3.34 -18.93
C ASN A 195 -10.18 -4.63 -19.67
N TYR A 196 -9.83 -5.71 -18.96
CA TYR A 196 -9.68 -7.04 -19.57
C TYR A 196 -10.89 -7.96 -19.37
N ALA A 197 -12.07 -7.39 -19.15
CA ALA A 197 -13.34 -8.14 -19.10
C ALA A 197 -14.38 -7.50 -20.04
N SER A 198 -14.07 -7.41 -21.34
CA SER A 198 -15.08 -7.29 -22.41
C SER A 198 -14.47 -7.43 -23.82
N ALA A 199 -13.94 -8.60 -24.14
CA ALA A 199 -13.83 -9.11 -25.52
C ALA A 199 -13.48 -10.60 -25.39
N ASP A 200 -14.46 -11.47 -25.65
CA ASP A 200 -14.36 -12.93 -25.90
C ASP A 200 -15.39 -13.82 -25.17
N GLU A 201 -16.46 -13.25 -24.60
CA GLU A 201 -17.55 -14.07 -24.00
C GLU A 201 -18.90 -14.03 -24.74
N PHE A 202 -18.91 -13.68 -26.04
CA PHE A 202 -20.09 -13.83 -26.90
C PHE A 202 -19.70 -14.18 -28.34
N ALA A 203 -19.40 -15.47 -28.61
CA ALA A 203 -19.59 -16.10 -29.92
C ALA A 203 -19.27 -17.61 -29.92
N LEU A 204 -19.81 -18.39 -28.98
CA LEU A 204 -19.97 -19.84 -29.17
C LEU A 204 -21.32 -20.29 -28.60
N ALA A 205 -22.38 -19.81 -29.25
CA ALA A 205 -23.70 -20.42 -29.19
C ALA A 205 -24.44 -20.03 -30.47
N GLU A 206 -24.13 -20.72 -31.57
CA GLU A 206 -25.04 -21.07 -32.68
C GLU A 206 -24.22 -21.75 -33.79
N THR A 207 -24.18 -23.08 -33.74
CA THR A 207 -24.20 -23.99 -34.90
C THR A 207 -24.50 -25.41 -34.44
#